data_AF-A0A0U2R015-F1
#
_entry.id   AF-A0A0U2R015-F1
#
_cell.length_a   1.000
_cell.length_b   1.000
_cell.length_c   1.000
_cell.angle_alpha   90.00
_cell.angle_beta   90.00
_cell.angle_gamma   90.00
#
_symmetry.space_group_name_H-M   'P 1'
#
loop_
_entity.id
_entity.type
_entity.pdbx_description
1 polymer ?
#
loop_
_entity_poly.entity_id
_entity_poly.type
_entity_poly.pdbx_seq_one_letter_code
_entity_poly.pdbx_strand_id
1 'polypeptide(L)'
;MIKPVRDDISKWTLSYKVDKKNTYLSSSLEKKQVFAASCGACALLVAAKELGIDDMSMVPSIYSEFTGGKLELTNECELDLYQITSGFTSYRRQSSDINKAGYSMPQNIMLACKLLGIECEITENRCFFSKSLSWIYPEVRKQCEGIGCQIKQETSDDADKLKIKAMVVSSASTAGIPAGLHWVLSRPDGSFMDPGVGKNSLNFNELINNAKEIVRGIKYFDSGISIVLSMPKHKTISEPVESPCRSALNFV
;
A
#
# COMPACT_ATOMS: atom_id res chain seq x y z
N MET A 1 -20.86 44.53 46.37
CA MET A 1 -20.36 44.80 45.00
C MET A 1 -18.91 44.39 44.95
N ILE A 2 -18.60 43.17 44.51
CA ILE A 2 -17.26 42.68 44.18
C ILE A 2 -17.44 41.79 42.95
N LYS A 3 -16.94 42.24 41.80
CA LYS A 3 -16.96 41.46 40.55
C LYS A 3 -15.77 40.49 40.56
N PRO A 4 -15.93 39.22 40.19
CA PRO A 4 -14.79 38.34 40.00
C PRO A 4 -14.03 38.72 38.72
N VAL A 5 -12.70 38.72 38.85
CA VAL A 5 -11.70 39.01 37.83
C VAL A 5 -11.73 37.89 36.77
N ARG A 6 -11.69 38.27 35.49
CA ARG A 6 -11.56 37.34 34.37
C ARG A 6 -10.15 36.77 34.37
N ASP A 7 -10.02 35.49 34.69
CA ASP A 7 -8.77 34.76 34.48
C ASP A 7 -8.51 34.57 32.99
N ASP A 8 -7.26 34.83 32.63
CA ASP A 8 -6.72 34.91 31.29
C ASP A 8 -6.56 33.49 30.69
N ILE A 9 -7.50 33.12 29.81
CA ILE A 9 -7.58 31.82 29.12
C ILE A 9 -6.40 31.64 28.13
N SER A 10 -5.59 32.68 27.88
CA SER A 10 -4.46 32.62 26.95
C SER A 10 -3.29 31.75 27.41
N LYS A 11 -3.27 31.30 28.69
CA LYS A 11 -2.17 30.46 29.23
C LYS A 11 -2.33 28.95 29.00
N TRP A 12 -3.43 28.49 28.41
CA TRP A 12 -3.71 27.05 28.23
C TRP A 12 -3.73 26.57 26.77
N THR A 13 -3.17 27.31 25.82
CA THR A 13 -2.91 26.75 24.47
C THR A 13 -1.65 25.88 24.53
N LEU A 14 -1.81 24.68 25.07
CA LEU A 14 -0.85 23.60 24.86
C LEU A 14 -0.90 23.25 23.37
N SER A 15 0.01 23.82 22.60
CA SER A 15 0.22 23.44 21.20
C SER A 15 0.76 22.01 21.17
N TYR A 16 -0.14 21.04 21.11
CA TYR A 16 0.21 19.65 20.79
C TYR A 16 0.69 19.61 19.33
N LYS A 17 2.00 19.74 19.13
CA LYS A 17 2.63 19.13 17.95
C LYS A 17 2.57 17.62 18.17
N VAL A 18 1.56 16.98 17.61
CA VAL A 18 1.53 15.52 17.48
C VAL A 18 2.70 15.16 16.57
N ASP A 19 3.75 14.57 17.15
CA ASP A 19 4.81 13.95 16.37
C ASP A 19 4.20 12.82 15.53
N LYS A 20 3.97 13.09 14.24
CA LYS A 20 3.42 12.14 13.27
C LYS A 20 4.18 10.80 13.24
N LYS A 21 5.44 10.77 13.69
CA LYS A 21 6.25 9.54 13.78
C LYS A 21 5.72 8.50 14.78
N ASN A 22 5.06 8.91 15.86
CA ASN A 22 4.65 7.98 16.92
C ASN A 22 3.24 7.40 16.73
N THR A 23 2.45 7.96 15.82
CA THR A 23 1.06 7.53 15.58
C THR A 23 0.96 6.35 14.60
N TYR A 24 1.90 6.20 13.66
CA TYR A 24 1.91 5.09 12.69
C TYR A 24 2.34 3.73 13.29
N LEU A 25 3.23 3.75 14.30
CA LEU A 25 3.77 2.52 14.88
C LEU A 25 2.75 1.72 15.71
N SER A 26 1.73 2.38 16.29
CA SER A 26 0.67 1.71 17.06
C SER A 26 -0.45 1.13 16.19
N SER A 27 -0.48 1.40 14.88
CA SER A 27 -1.53 1.00 13.95
C SER A 27 -1.01 0.26 12.70
N SER A 28 0.27 -0.12 12.68
CA SER A 28 0.89 -0.80 11.55
C SER A 28 0.35 -2.22 11.42
N LEU A 29 -0.39 -2.49 10.35
CA LEU A 29 -1.03 -3.78 10.12
C LEU A 29 -0.01 -4.79 9.59
N GLU A 30 -0.20 -6.06 9.89
CA GLU A 30 0.64 -7.15 9.41
C GLU A 30 -0.21 -8.27 8.78
N LYS A 31 0.32 -8.87 7.72
CA LYS A 31 -0.29 -10.03 7.08
C LYS A 31 0.77 -10.85 6.37
N LYS A 32 0.73 -12.17 6.58
CA LYS A 32 1.49 -13.13 5.77
C LYS A 32 0.68 -13.48 4.53
N GLN A 33 1.35 -13.46 3.38
CA GLN A 33 0.74 -13.90 2.12
C GLN A 33 0.37 -15.40 2.18
N VAL A 34 -0.75 -15.75 1.56
CA VAL A 34 -1.28 -17.11 1.49
C VAL A 34 -0.61 -17.88 0.35
N PHE A 35 -0.48 -17.26 -0.82
CA PHE A 35 0.09 -17.90 -2.01
C PHE A 35 1.52 -17.43 -2.25
N ALA A 36 2.41 -18.32 -2.69
CA ALA A 36 3.84 -18.01 -2.84
C ALA A 36 4.16 -16.79 -3.74
N ALA A 37 3.29 -16.46 -4.69
CA ALA A 37 3.47 -15.35 -5.64
C ALA A 37 2.50 -14.15 -5.43
N SER A 38 1.78 -14.15 -4.30
CA SER A 38 0.76 -13.14 -3.97
C SER A 38 1.26 -11.95 -3.14
N CYS A 39 2.58 -11.78 -2.97
CA CYS A 39 3.16 -10.68 -2.18
C CYS A 39 2.62 -9.29 -2.57
N GLY A 40 2.42 -9.03 -3.86
CA GLY A 40 1.85 -7.75 -4.33
C GLY A 40 0.38 -7.56 -3.92
N ALA A 41 -0.42 -8.62 -3.95
CA ALA A 41 -1.82 -8.57 -3.51
C ALA A 41 -1.92 -8.38 -1.99
N CYS A 42 -1.12 -9.12 -1.22
CA CYS A 42 -1.08 -8.99 0.23
C CYS A 42 -0.58 -7.60 0.67
N ALA A 43 0.48 -7.08 0.05
CA ALA A 43 0.96 -5.73 0.31
C ALA A 43 -0.10 -4.66 -0.01
N LEU A 44 -0.82 -4.81 -1.14
CA LEU A 44 -1.92 -3.92 -1.50
C LEU A 44 -3.09 -4.00 -0.51
N LEU A 45 -3.45 -5.20 -0.08
CA LEU A 45 -4.54 -5.40 0.89
C LEU A 45 -4.25 -4.67 2.21
N VAL A 46 -3.04 -4.85 2.75
CA VAL A 46 -2.61 -4.15 3.96
C VAL A 46 -2.57 -2.64 3.74
N ALA A 47 -2.01 -2.19 2.61
CA ALA A 47 -1.95 -0.77 2.29
C ALA A 47 -3.33 -0.12 2.19
N ALA A 48 -4.29 -0.81 1.55
CA ALA A 48 -5.66 -0.34 1.43
C ALA A 48 -6.33 -0.18 2.80
N LYS A 49 -6.14 -1.14 3.72
CA LYS A 49 -6.63 -1.02 5.09
C LYS A 49 -5.96 0.11 5.87
N GLU A 50 -4.65 0.32 5.70
CA GLU A 50 -3.94 1.45 6.33
C GLU A 50 -4.37 2.81 5.77
N LEU A 51 -4.86 2.85 4.53
CA LEU A 51 -5.49 4.03 3.93
C LEU A 51 -6.96 4.22 4.35
N GLY A 52 -7.53 3.31 5.15
CA GLY A 52 -8.93 3.38 5.58
C GLY A 52 -9.93 3.00 4.48
N ILE A 53 -9.52 2.18 3.51
CA ILE A 53 -10.45 1.58 2.55
C ILE A 53 -11.14 0.39 3.24
N ASP A 54 -12.47 0.41 3.24
CA ASP A 54 -13.29 -0.64 3.85
C ASP A 54 -14.17 -1.37 2.84
N ASP A 55 -14.12 -0.96 1.56
CA ASP A 55 -14.95 -1.48 0.48
C ASP A 55 -14.09 -1.96 -0.70
N MET A 56 -14.50 -3.08 -1.28
CA MET A 56 -13.96 -3.70 -2.49
C MET A 56 -15.07 -4.14 -3.44
N SER A 57 -16.24 -3.51 -3.39
CA SER A 57 -17.42 -3.88 -4.20
C SER A 57 -17.17 -3.85 -5.71
N MET A 58 -16.18 -3.08 -6.16
CA MET A 58 -15.80 -2.97 -7.58
C MET A 58 -14.75 -4.01 -7.98
N VAL A 59 -14.17 -4.76 -7.05
CA VAL A 59 -13.23 -5.87 -7.33
C VAL A 59 -14.04 -7.07 -7.81
N PRO A 60 -13.90 -7.52 -9.07
CA PRO A 60 -14.68 -8.65 -9.56
C PRO A 60 -14.25 -9.94 -8.85
N SER A 61 -15.11 -10.52 -8.02
CA SER A 61 -14.85 -11.83 -7.43
C SER A 61 -16.11 -12.52 -6.90
N ILE A 62 -16.01 -13.84 -6.73
CA ILE A 62 -17.06 -14.65 -6.12
C ILE A 62 -17.22 -14.27 -4.63
N TYR A 63 -16.12 -14.01 -3.90
CA TYR A 63 -16.17 -13.81 -2.45
C TYR A 63 -16.60 -12.40 -2.01
N SER A 64 -16.19 -11.36 -2.73
CA SER A 64 -16.62 -9.98 -2.43
C SER A 64 -18.14 -9.83 -2.57
N GLU A 65 -18.76 -10.56 -3.49
CA GLU A 65 -20.22 -10.64 -3.61
C GLU A 65 -20.87 -11.27 -2.36
N PHE A 66 -20.23 -12.28 -1.76
CA PHE A 66 -20.72 -12.95 -0.54
C PHE A 66 -20.53 -12.12 0.74
N THR A 67 -19.48 -11.29 0.83
CA THR A 67 -19.22 -10.45 2.01
C THR A 67 -19.88 -9.08 1.94
N GLY A 68 -20.69 -8.82 0.91
CA GLY A 68 -21.28 -7.51 0.66
C GLY A 68 -20.25 -6.44 0.29
N GLY A 69 -19.12 -6.86 -0.27
CA GLY A 69 -18.06 -5.96 -0.75
C GLY A 69 -17.14 -5.44 0.33
N LYS A 70 -17.15 -5.97 1.56
CA LYS A 70 -16.30 -5.46 2.64
C LYS A 70 -14.83 -5.89 2.47
N LEU A 71 -13.90 -4.93 2.58
CA LEU A 71 -12.46 -5.18 2.57
C LEU A 71 -11.94 -5.49 3.98
N GLU A 72 -11.38 -6.70 4.15
CA GLU A 72 -10.81 -7.20 5.41
C GLU A 72 -9.45 -7.88 5.17
N LEU A 73 -8.63 -8.03 6.21
CA LEU A 73 -7.31 -8.70 6.11
C LEU A 73 -7.39 -10.23 6.01
N THR A 74 -8.39 -10.75 5.32
CA THR A 74 -8.65 -12.19 5.18
C THR A 74 -7.89 -12.81 4.01
N ASN A 75 -7.93 -14.13 3.92
CA ASN A 75 -7.29 -14.87 2.83
C ASN A 75 -8.11 -14.77 1.54
N GLU A 76 -9.42 -14.60 1.68
CA GLU A 76 -10.38 -14.44 0.60
C GLU A 76 -10.19 -13.09 -0.11
N CYS A 77 -10.08 -11.99 0.64
CA CYS A 77 -9.77 -10.68 0.06
C CYS A 77 -8.39 -10.67 -0.64
N GLU A 78 -7.41 -11.38 -0.08
CA GLU A 78 -6.11 -11.55 -0.75
C GLU A 78 -6.22 -12.34 -2.05
N LEU A 79 -6.99 -13.45 -2.05
CA LEU A 79 -7.24 -14.27 -3.23
C LEU A 79 -7.87 -13.46 -4.36
N ASP A 80 -8.88 -12.66 -4.05
CA ASP A 80 -9.59 -11.81 -5.02
C ASP A 80 -8.66 -10.78 -5.65
N LEU A 81 -7.87 -10.10 -4.82
CA LEU A 81 -6.85 -9.18 -5.30
C LEU A 81 -5.78 -9.92 -6.10
N TYR A 82 -5.35 -11.10 -5.67
CA TYR A 82 -4.31 -11.88 -6.32
C TYR A 82 -4.70 -12.36 -7.72
N GLN A 83 -5.96 -12.73 -7.93
CA GLN A 83 -6.49 -13.04 -9.26
C GLN A 83 -6.30 -11.90 -10.25
N ILE A 84 -6.47 -10.66 -9.78
CA ILE A 84 -6.22 -9.45 -10.58
C ILE A 84 -4.73 -9.21 -10.72
N THR A 85 -3.99 -9.09 -9.60
CA THR A 85 -2.59 -8.66 -9.62
C THR A 85 -1.68 -9.63 -10.39
N SER A 86 -2.01 -10.93 -10.42
CA SER A 86 -1.28 -11.94 -11.21
C SER A 86 -1.69 -11.99 -12.70
N GLY A 87 -2.79 -11.33 -13.09
CA GLY A 87 -3.37 -11.41 -14.43
C GLY A 87 -4.04 -12.75 -14.75
N PHE A 88 -4.37 -13.53 -13.70
CA PHE A 88 -4.97 -14.85 -13.80
C PHE A 88 -6.36 -14.84 -14.46
N THR A 89 -7.09 -13.72 -14.36
CA THR A 89 -8.43 -13.58 -14.95
C THR A 89 -8.42 -13.08 -16.41
N SER A 90 -7.25 -12.90 -17.03
CA SER A 90 -7.20 -12.51 -18.45
C SER A 90 -7.76 -13.63 -19.35
N TYR A 91 -8.54 -13.25 -20.38
CA TYR A 91 -9.26 -14.16 -21.30
C TYR A 91 -8.40 -15.29 -21.92
N ARG A 92 -7.07 -15.16 -21.90
CA ARG A 92 -6.11 -16.14 -22.44
C ARG A 92 -5.58 -17.16 -21.43
N ARG A 93 -5.82 -16.99 -20.12
CA ARG A 93 -5.27 -17.84 -19.05
C ARG A 93 -6.32 -18.25 -18.02
N GLN A 94 -7.40 -18.88 -18.46
CA GLN A 94 -8.25 -19.63 -17.52
C GLN A 94 -7.52 -20.92 -17.12
N SER A 95 -6.72 -20.84 -16.05
CA SER A 95 -6.29 -22.02 -15.31
C SER A 95 -7.27 -22.22 -14.15
N SER A 96 -7.57 -23.46 -13.78
CA SER A 96 -8.43 -23.78 -12.64
C SER A 96 -7.69 -23.73 -11.29
N ASP A 97 -6.37 -23.55 -11.30
CA ASP A 97 -5.53 -23.63 -10.09
C ASP A 97 -4.76 -22.33 -9.85
N ILE A 98 -5.22 -21.55 -8.86
CA ILE A 98 -4.61 -20.28 -8.46
C ILE A 98 -3.17 -20.43 -7.97
N ASN A 99 -2.77 -21.62 -7.50
CA ASN A 99 -1.38 -21.86 -7.08
C ASN A 99 -0.38 -21.80 -8.24
N LYS A 100 -0.89 -21.91 -9.48
CA LYS A 100 -0.12 -21.75 -10.71
C LYS A 100 -0.22 -20.34 -11.29
N ALA A 101 -0.90 -19.42 -10.61
CA ALA A 101 -0.92 -18.03 -10.99
C ALA A 101 0.51 -17.44 -10.96
N GLY A 102 0.80 -16.54 -11.89
CA GLY A 102 2.10 -15.88 -11.96
C GLY A 102 2.28 -14.83 -10.86
N TYR A 103 3.44 -14.18 -10.86
CA TYR A 103 3.73 -13.08 -9.95
C TYR A 103 2.75 -11.92 -10.10
N SER A 104 2.53 -11.20 -8.99
CA SER A 104 1.86 -9.91 -9.04
C SER A 104 2.67 -8.93 -9.91
N MET A 105 2.07 -8.42 -10.97
CA MET A 105 2.72 -7.53 -11.94
C MET A 105 2.30 -6.06 -11.72
N PRO A 106 3.18 -5.07 -11.96
CA PRO A 106 2.90 -3.66 -11.68
C PRO A 106 1.59 -3.14 -12.29
N GLN A 107 1.36 -3.40 -13.58
CA GLN A 107 0.16 -2.98 -14.32
C GLN A 107 -1.13 -3.52 -13.71
N ASN A 108 -1.08 -4.73 -13.17
CA ASN A 108 -2.24 -5.38 -12.58
C ASN A 108 -2.45 -4.95 -11.12
N ILE A 109 -1.38 -4.67 -10.38
CA ILE A 109 -1.48 -4.03 -9.05
C ILE A 109 -2.16 -2.67 -9.20
N MET A 110 -1.79 -1.89 -10.21
CA MET A 110 -2.45 -0.62 -10.50
C MET A 110 -3.93 -0.77 -10.86
N LEU A 111 -4.26 -1.77 -11.67
CA LEU A 111 -5.66 -2.08 -11.98
C LEU A 111 -6.43 -2.38 -10.68
N ALA A 112 -5.87 -3.18 -9.79
CA ALA A 112 -6.46 -3.46 -8.48
C ALA A 112 -6.59 -2.19 -7.61
N CYS A 113 -5.59 -1.31 -7.57
CA CYS A 113 -5.70 -0.01 -6.90
C CYS A 113 -6.89 0.80 -7.43
N LYS A 114 -7.05 0.88 -8.75
CA LYS A 114 -8.16 1.61 -9.37
C LYS A 114 -9.52 1.03 -9.00
N LEU A 115 -9.64 -0.30 -8.92
CA LEU A 115 -10.87 -0.97 -8.48
C LEU A 115 -11.15 -0.71 -7.00
N LEU A 116 -10.12 -0.59 -6.16
CA LEU A 116 -10.25 -0.19 -4.76
C LEU A 116 -10.47 1.32 -4.55
N GLY A 117 -10.50 2.12 -5.64
CA GLY A 117 -10.60 3.57 -5.56
C GLY A 117 -9.35 4.26 -4.98
N ILE A 118 -8.19 3.61 -5.04
CA ILE A 118 -6.90 4.14 -4.59
C ILE A 118 -6.20 4.85 -5.75
N GLU A 119 -5.79 6.09 -5.53
CA GLU A 119 -4.92 6.80 -6.47
C GLU A 119 -3.51 6.22 -6.36
N CYS A 120 -2.96 5.76 -7.49
CA CYS A 120 -1.62 5.19 -7.53
C CYS A 120 -0.80 5.69 -8.73
N GLU A 121 0.50 5.78 -8.53
CA GLU A 121 1.48 6.12 -9.56
C GLU A 121 2.73 5.24 -9.43
N ILE A 122 3.37 4.92 -10.55
CA ILE A 122 4.63 4.19 -10.54
C ILE A 122 5.77 5.20 -10.54
N THR A 123 6.68 5.08 -9.58
CA THR A 123 7.88 5.91 -9.49
C THR A 123 9.15 5.07 -9.66
N GLU A 124 10.12 5.60 -10.39
CA GLU A 124 11.45 5.03 -10.59
C GLU A 124 12.55 5.95 -10.04
N ASN A 125 13.46 5.40 -9.24
CA ASN A 125 14.64 6.11 -8.77
C ASN A 125 15.76 6.07 -9.84
N ARG A 126 16.26 7.23 -10.27
CA ARG A 126 17.22 7.35 -11.39
C ARG A 126 18.62 6.78 -11.09
N CYS A 127 18.95 6.38 -9.87
CA CYS A 127 20.37 6.23 -9.51
C CYS A 127 21.06 4.88 -9.74
N PHE A 128 20.43 3.69 -9.75
CA PHE A 128 21.23 2.46 -9.99
C PHE A 128 20.57 1.31 -10.77
N PHE A 129 19.23 1.18 -10.79
CA PHE A 129 18.55 0.02 -11.41
C PHE A 129 17.25 0.36 -12.20
N SER A 130 16.94 1.62 -12.51
CA SER A 130 15.71 1.96 -13.30
C SER A 130 15.72 1.34 -14.71
N LYS A 131 16.90 1.07 -15.29
CA LYS A 131 17.03 0.28 -16.52
C LYS A 131 16.62 -1.18 -16.34
N SER A 132 16.60 -1.71 -15.12
CA SER A 132 16.40 -3.13 -14.84
C SER A 132 14.97 -3.58 -15.00
N LEU A 133 13.95 -2.75 -14.79
CA LEU A 133 12.58 -3.11 -15.18
C LEU A 133 12.41 -3.14 -16.70
N SER A 134 13.00 -2.17 -17.40
CA SER A 134 13.02 -2.16 -18.87
C SER A 134 13.81 -3.35 -19.44
N TRP A 135 14.78 -3.87 -18.69
CA TRP A 135 15.61 -4.99 -19.10
C TRP A 135 14.99 -6.35 -18.76
N ILE A 136 14.35 -6.48 -17.59
CA ILE A 136 13.73 -7.74 -17.13
C ILE A 136 12.30 -7.87 -17.66
N TYR A 137 11.55 -6.76 -17.79
CA TYR A 137 10.16 -6.74 -18.24
C TYR A 137 9.82 -5.53 -19.16
N PRO A 138 10.44 -5.41 -20.35
CA PRO A 138 10.19 -4.31 -21.29
C PRO A 138 8.71 -4.15 -21.68
N GLU A 139 7.97 -5.27 -21.73
CA GLU A 139 6.55 -5.27 -22.08
C GLU A 139 5.63 -4.76 -20.94
N VAL A 140 6.07 -4.83 -19.69
CA VAL A 140 5.30 -4.31 -18.54
C VAL A 140 5.18 -2.80 -18.61
N ARG A 141 6.26 -2.12 -19.00
CA ARG A 141 6.25 -0.66 -19.16
C ARG A 141 5.21 -0.22 -20.19
N LYS A 142 5.21 -0.83 -21.38
CA LYS A 142 4.21 -0.53 -22.42
C LYS A 142 2.79 -0.82 -21.95
N GLN A 143 2.58 -1.89 -21.18
CA GLN A 143 1.27 -2.22 -20.63
C GLN A 143 0.81 -1.20 -19.59
N CYS A 144 1.71 -0.73 -18.71
CA CYS A 144 1.42 0.35 -17.77
C CYS A 144 1.02 1.62 -18.52
N GLU A 145 1.82 2.05 -19.49
CA GLU A 145 1.52 3.23 -20.32
C GLU A 145 0.19 3.06 -21.08
N GLY A 146 -0.09 1.87 -21.60
CA GLY A 146 -1.32 1.53 -22.30
C GLY A 146 -2.60 1.58 -21.44
N ILE A 147 -2.49 1.38 -20.13
CA ILE A 147 -3.60 1.58 -19.17
C ILE A 147 -3.66 3.00 -18.59
N GLY A 148 -2.87 3.93 -19.14
CA GLY A 148 -2.82 5.33 -18.72
C GLY A 148 -1.96 5.59 -17.48
N CYS A 149 -1.09 4.65 -17.09
CA CYS A 149 -0.13 4.87 -16.01
C CYS A 149 0.99 5.81 -16.46
N GLN A 150 1.23 6.85 -15.67
CA GLN A 150 2.45 7.65 -15.78
C GLN A 150 3.54 7.03 -14.91
N ILE A 151 4.60 6.55 -15.54
CA ILE A 151 5.85 6.22 -14.84
C ILE A 151 6.63 7.51 -14.67
N LYS A 152 6.85 7.93 -13.42
CA LYS A 152 7.54 9.16 -13.08
C LYS A 152 8.87 8.87 -12.39
N GLN A 153 9.74 9.86 -12.36
CA GLN A 153 10.90 9.80 -11.49
C GLN A 153 10.46 9.96 -10.03
N GLU A 154 10.99 9.13 -9.13
CA GLU A 154 10.78 9.29 -7.69
C GLU A 154 11.33 10.64 -7.21
N THR A 155 10.53 11.33 -6.40
CA THR A 155 10.83 12.64 -5.83
C THR A 155 10.97 12.55 -4.31
N SER A 156 11.49 13.60 -3.68
CA SER A 156 11.52 13.70 -2.22
C SER A 156 10.12 13.63 -1.59
N ASP A 157 9.12 14.17 -2.28
CA ASP A 157 7.73 14.21 -1.80
C ASP A 157 7.11 12.81 -1.71
N ASP A 158 7.69 11.84 -2.42
CA ASP A 158 7.26 10.45 -2.33
C ASP A 158 7.74 9.80 -1.03
N ALA A 159 8.82 10.28 -0.40
CA ALA A 159 9.38 9.67 0.81
C ALA A 159 8.36 9.57 1.96
N ASP A 160 7.44 10.53 2.05
CA ASP A 160 6.41 10.60 3.10
C ASP A 160 5.09 9.90 2.72
N LYS A 161 5.09 9.10 1.64
CA LYS A 161 3.91 8.39 1.16
C LYS A 161 4.01 6.89 1.42
N LEU A 162 2.84 6.25 1.47
CA LEU A 162 2.74 4.79 1.51
C LEU A 162 3.11 4.21 0.15
N LYS A 163 3.97 3.18 0.11
CA LYS A 163 4.49 2.61 -1.14
C LYS A 163 4.46 1.09 -1.12
N ILE A 164 4.15 0.47 -2.25
CA ILE A 164 4.48 -0.93 -2.50
C ILE A 164 5.79 -0.94 -3.28
N LYS A 165 6.88 -1.37 -2.65
CA LYS A 165 8.23 -1.38 -3.24
C LYS A 165 8.57 -2.74 -3.81
N ALA A 166 9.12 -2.76 -5.02
CA ALA A 166 9.70 -3.97 -5.60
C ALA A 166 11.12 -4.17 -5.05
N MET A 167 11.36 -5.31 -4.46
CA MET A 167 12.67 -5.79 -4.03
C MET A 167 13.17 -6.84 -5.01
N VAL A 168 14.41 -6.70 -5.46
CA VAL A 168 15.10 -7.78 -6.18
C VAL A 168 15.54 -8.81 -5.17
N VAL A 169 15.14 -10.06 -5.39
CA VAL A 169 15.57 -11.20 -4.60
C VAL A 169 16.77 -11.85 -5.25
N SER A 170 17.85 -12.03 -4.50
CA SER A 170 18.99 -12.86 -4.90
C SER A 170 19.26 -13.90 -3.83
N SER A 171 19.63 -15.11 -4.25
CA SER A 171 20.07 -16.17 -3.36
C SER A 171 21.59 -16.32 -3.42
N ALA A 172 22.20 -16.79 -2.32
CA ALA A 172 23.62 -17.14 -2.32
C ALA A 172 24.00 -18.18 -3.40
N SER A 173 23.03 -19.00 -3.84
CA SER A 173 23.22 -20.01 -4.90
C SER A 173 23.17 -19.46 -6.33
N THR A 174 22.68 -18.24 -6.55
CA THR A 174 22.46 -17.69 -7.90
C THR A 174 23.57 -16.77 -8.41
N ALA A 175 24.74 -16.72 -7.74
CA ALA A 175 25.92 -15.96 -8.18
C ALA A 175 25.63 -14.51 -8.64
N GLY A 176 24.68 -13.83 -7.98
CA GLY A 176 24.29 -12.45 -8.30
C GLY A 176 23.23 -12.31 -9.41
N ILE A 177 22.67 -13.41 -9.92
CA ILE A 177 21.53 -13.37 -10.85
C ILE A 177 20.25 -13.13 -10.04
N PRO A 178 19.42 -12.14 -10.41
CA PRO A 178 18.10 -11.93 -9.82
C PRO A 178 17.23 -13.19 -9.92
N ALA A 179 16.80 -13.73 -8.78
CA ALA A 179 15.91 -14.89 -8.73
C ALA A 179 14.44 -14.49 -8.97
N GLY A 180 14.09 -13.22 -8.72
CA GLY A 180 12.75 -12.69 -8.94
C GLY A 180 12.54 -11.33 -8.29
N LEU A 181 11.32 -10.80 -8.42
CA LEU A 181 10.84 -9.62 -7.71
C LEU A 181 9.96 -10.03 -6.54
N HIS A 182 10.08 -9.31 -5.43
CA HIS A 182 9.26 -9.44 -4.23
C HIS A 182 8.67 -8.08 -3.85
N TRP A 183 7.37 -8.03 -3.59
CA TRP A 183 6.71 -6.78 -3.22
C TRP A 183 6.61 -6.65 -1.71
N VAL A 184 7.02 -5.51 -1.18
CA VAL A 184 6.90 -5.17 0.25
C VAL A 184 6.16 -3.85 0.41
N LEU A 185 5.47 -3.67 1.53
CA LEU A 185 4.90 -2.37 1.90
C LEU A 185 6.00 -1.55 2.57
N SER A 186 6.12 -0.28 2.20
CA SER A 186 7.01 0.71 2.80
C SER A 186 6.17 1.90 3.25
N ARG A 187 6.34 2.29 4.50
CA ARG A 187 5.53 3.31 5.16
C ARG A 187 6.29 4.65 5.28
N PRO A 188 5.57 5.77 5.47
CA PRO A 188 6.17 7.10 5.65
C PRO A 188 7.15 7.20 6.82
N ASP A 189 6.98 6.37 7.85
CA ASP A 189 7.87 6.35 9.02
C ASP A 189 9.20 5.60 8.77
N GLY A 190 9.37 5.04 7.57
CA GLY A 190 10.54 4.25 7.18
C GLY A 190 10.44 2.77 7.51
N SER A 191 9.34 2.33 8.13
CA SER A 191 9.06 0.92 8.39
C SER A 191 8.58 0.18 7.14
N PHE A 192 8.61 -1.14 7.21
CA PHE A 192 8.20 -2.05 6.16
C PHE A 192 7.25 -3.12 6.71
N MET A 193 6.42 -3.69 5.83
CA MET A 193 5.77 -4.98 6.04
C MET A 193 6.18 -5.91 4.91
N ASP A 194 6.66 -7.10 5.28
CA ASP A 194 7.05 -8.15 4.34
C ASP A 194 5.96 -9.22 4.26
N PRO A 195 5.22 -9.34 3.15
CA PRO A 195 4.22 -10.37 2.98
C PRO A 195 4.78 -11.80 3.03
N GLY A 196 6.02 -12.01 2.59
CA GLY A 196 6.64 -13.34 2.53
C GLY A 196 6.96 -13.88 3.92
N VAL A 197 7.36 -12.98 4.83
CA VAL A 197 7.63 -13.32 6.23
C VAL A 197 6.36 -13.18 7.08
N GLY A 198 5.51 -12.22 6.77
CA GLY A 198 4.34 -11.83 7.56
C GLY A 198 4.70 -10.97 8.78
N LYS A 199 5.77 -10.18 8.71
CA LYS A 199 6.26 -9.35 9.83
C LYS A 199 6.43 -7.90 9.41
N ASN A 200 6.18 -6.98 10.34
CA ASN A 200 6.66 -5.61 10.25
C ASN A 200 8.17 -5.53 10.51
N SER A 201 8.80 -4.47 10.03
CA SER A 201 10.23 -4.19 10.24
C SER A 201 10.44 -2.69 10.36
N LEU A 202 11.16 -2.22 11.38
CA LEU A 202 11.36 -0.80 11.64
C LEU A 202 12.19 -0.10 10.57
N ASN A 203 12.98 -0.87 9.82
CA ASN A 203 13.84 -0.37 8.76
C ASN A 203 14.26 -1.52 7.81
N PHE A 204 15.00 -1.15 6.76
CA PHE A 204 15.44 -2.08 5.72
C PHE A 204 16.40 -3.17 6.22
N ASN A 205 17.24 -2.89 7.22
CA ASN A 205 18.16 -3.89 7.76
C ASN A 205 17.38 -4.99 8.50
N GLU A 206 16.37 -4.60 9.27
CA GLU A 206 15.49 -5.54 9.96
C GLU A 206 14.66 -6.37 8.97
N LEU A 207 14.16 -5.75 7.89
CA LEU A 207 13.49 -6.45 6.79
C LEU A 207 14.36 -7.61 6.24
N ILE A 208 15.63 -7.31 5.94
CA ILE A 208 16.59 -8.31 5.43
C ILE A 208 16.85 -9.40 6.48
N ASN A 209 17.00 -9.04 7.75
CA ASN A 209 17.27 -10.01 8.80
C ASN A 209 16.08 -10.96 8.99
N ASN A 210 14.86 -10.44 9.02
CA ASN A 210 13.63 -11.22 9.07
C ASN A 210 13.52 -12.20 7.90
N ALA A 211 13.85 -11.78 6.67
CA ALA A 211 13.84 -12.67 5.52
C ALA A 211 14.88 -13.81 5.64
N LYS A 212 16.06 -13.54 6.18
CA LYS A 212 17.13 -14.54 6.39
C LYS A 212 16.77 -15.60 7.43
N GLU A 213 15.88 -15.30 8.37
CA GLU A 213 15.37 -16.29 9.33
C GLU A 213 14.59 -17.41 8.62
N ILE A 214 13.90 -17.09 7.51
CA ILE A 214 13.12 -18.05 6.73
C ILE A 214 13.96 -18.70 5.64
N VAL A 215 14.72 -17.92 4.88
CA VAL A 215 15.54 -18.41 3.77
C VAL A 215 17.00 -18.03 3.97
N ARG A 216 17.80 -19.01 4.38
CA ARG A 216 19.23 -18.80 4.60
C ARG A 216 19.93 -18.31 3.33
N GLY A 217 20.60 -17.16 3.43
CA GLY A 217 21.36 -16.58 2.32
C GLY A 217 20.54 -15.80 1.30
N ILE A 218 19.26 -15.51 1.59
CA ILE A 218 18.47 -14.55 0.82
C ILE A 218 19.02 -13.13 1.01
N LYS A 219 18.98 -12.35 -0.07
CA LYS A 219 19.30 -10.92 -0.07
C LYS A 219 18.20 -10.17 -0.80
N TYR A 220 17.79 -9.05 -0.23
CA TYR A 220 16.94 -8.07 -0.89
C TYR A 220 17.77 -6.86 -1.30
N PHE A 221 17.52 -6.40 -2.52
CA PHE A 221 18.05 -5.16 -3.04
C PHE A 221 16.88 -4.31 -3.49
N ASP A 222 16.90 -3.01 -3.18
CA ASP A 222 15.91 -2.09 -3.69
C ASP A 222 16.02 -2.03 -5.22
N SER A 223 14.94 -2.36 -5.92
CA SER A 223 14.91 -2.29 -7.38
C SER A 223 14.86 -0.85 -7.91
N GLY A 224 14.55 0.12 -7.03
CA GLY A 224 14.28 1.50 -7.39
C GLY A 224 12.87 1.72 -7.93
N ILE A 225 11.99 0.73 -7.85
CA ILE A 225 10.62 0.80 -8.37
C ILE A 225 9.64 0.74 -7.21
N SER A 226 8.73 1.70 -7.20
CA SER A 226 7.67 1.78 -6.20
C SER A 226 6.34 2.09 -6.86
N ILE A 227 5.26 1.55 -6.29
CA ILE A 227 3.90 2.00 -6.54
C ILE A 227 3.53 2.88 -5.34
N VAL A 228 3.46 4.18 -5.59
CA VAL A 228 3.08 5.17 -4.58
C VAL A 228 1.57 5.17 -4.47
N LEU A 229 1.05 5.12 -3.25
CA LEU A 229 -0.37 5.03 -2.95
C LEU A 229 -0.84 6.28 -2.22
N SER A 230 -2.03 6.75 -2.58
CA SER A 230 -2.66 7.90 -1.95
C SER A 230 -4.18 7.76 -1.95
N MET A 231 -4.82 8.43 -0.99
CA MET A 231 -6.26 8.56 -1.00
C MET A 231 -6.71 9.41 -2.18
N PRO A 232 -7.86 9.09 -2.79
CA PRO A 232 -8.39 9.90 -3.87
C PRO A 232 -8.69 11.32 -3.37
N LYS A 233 -8.28 12.33 -4.14
CA LYS A 233 -8.41 13.76 -3.75
C LYS A 233 -9.86 14.21 -3.48
N HIS A 234 -10.85 13.41 -3.89
CA HIS A 234 -12.27 13.70 -3.72
C HIS A 234 -12.91 13.17 -2.42
N LYS A 235 -12.16 12.45 -1.56
CA LYS A 235 -12.58 12.16 -0.17
C LYS A 235 -11.86 13.09 0.80
N THR A 236 -11.93 14.41 0.58
CA THR A 236 -11.74 15.33 1.70
C THR A 236 -12.99 15.21 2.55
N ILE A 237 -12.84 14.71 3.77
CA ILE A 237 -13.90 14.68 4.78
C ILE A 237 -14.48 16.09 4.82
N SER A 238 -15.75 16.22 4.44
CA SER A 238 -16.50 17.46 4.57
C SER A 238 -16.38 17.91 6.03
N GLU A 239 -15.80 19.08 6.25
CA GLU A 239 -15.89 19.75 7.54
C GLU A 239 -17.36 19.76 7.98
N PRO A 240 -17.66 19.53 9.27
CA PRO A 240 -19.02 19.60 9.75
C PRO A 240 -19.52 21.03 9.48
N VAL A 241 -20.51 21.15 8.59
CA VAL A 241 -21.27 22.38 8.42
C VAL A 241 -21.95 22.62 9.77
N GLU A 242 -21.48 23.63 10.51
CA GLU A 242 -22.18 24.11 11.69
C GLU A 242 -23.62 24.45 11.29
N SER A 243 -24.55 23.63 11.76
CA SER A 243 -25.97 23.88 11.62
C SER A 243 -26.29 25.15 12.40
N PRO A 244 -26.88 26.19 11.78
CA PRO A 244 -27.26 27.38 12.54
C PRO A 244 -28.37 26.98 13.52
N CYS A 245 -28.02 26.95 14.80
CA CYS A 245 -28.98 26.86 15.90
C CYS A 245 -30.11 27.86 15.68
N ARG A 246 -31.32 27.34 15.42
CA ARG A 246 -32.55 28.10 15.60
C ARG A 246 -32.69 28.43 17.08
N SER A 247 -32.31 29.64 17.48
CA SER A 247 -32.83 30.25 18.70
C SER A 247 -34.20 30.85 18.38
N ALA A 248 -35.25 30.05 18.54
CA ALA A 248 -36.54 30.59 18.96
C ALA A 248 -36.46 30.73 20.48
N LEU A 249 -36.70 31.94 21.01
CA LEU A 249 -37.41 32.19 22.27
C LEU A 249 -37.53 33.70 22.52
N ASN A 250 -38.78 34.16 22.37
CA ASN A 250 -39.52 35.11 23.21
C ASN A 250 -38.86 36.40 23.69
N PHE A 251 -39.45 37.53 23.30
CA PHE A 251 -39.82 38.58 24.26
C PHE A 251 -41.21 39.14 23.92
N VAL A 252 -41.93 39.39 25.02
CA VAL A 252 -43.30 39.92 25.17
C VAL A 252 -43.42 41.33 24.60
#